data_AF-A0A9E1TYP2-F1
#
_entry.id   AF-A0A9E1TYP2-F1
#
_cell.length_a   1.000
_cell.length_b   1.000
_cell.length_c   1.000
_cell.angle_alpha   90.00
_cell.angle_beta   90.00
_cell.angle_gamma   90.00
#
_symmetry.space_group_name_H-M   'P 1'
#
loop_
_entity.id
_entity.type
_entity.pdbx_description
1 polymer ?
#
loop_
_entity_poly.entity_id
_entity_poly.type
_entity_poly.pdbx_seq_one_letter_code
_entity_poly.pdbx_strand_id
1 'polypeptide(L)'
;MEINHKSLYIKTTIMLSVLTLIEIGISYWDIVRFYQVGLLLTFALAKMACVAYVFMHLYYEEKVLRRILFVPIPLLIYFLLGLAYDAQFNWVIQ
;
A
#
# COMPACT_ATOMS: atom_id res chain seq x y z
N MET A 1 -30.87 7.13 -5.99
CA MET A 1 -30.15 6.26 -5.03
C MET A 1 -29.41 7.17 -4.07
N GLU A 2 -29.88 7.33 -2.83
CA GLU A 2 -29.10 8.04 -1.82
C GLU A 2 -27.79 7.30 -1.60
N ILE A 3 -26.68 7.92 -1.99
CA ILE A 3 -25.34 7.39 -1.76
C ILE A 3 -25.10 7.57 -0.25
N ASN A 4 -25.45 6.56 0.54
CA ASN A 4 -25.24 6.56 1.98
C ASN A 4 -23.73 6.55 2.27
N HIS A 5 -23.13 7.74 2.37
CA HIS A 5 -21.70 7.94 2.61
C HIS A 5 -21.20 7.16 3.84
N LYS A 6 -22.04 7.06 4.89
CA LYS A 6 -21.77 6.25 6.09
C LYS A 6 -21.47 4.78 5.76
N SER A 7 -22.23 4.18 4.83
CA SER A 7 -22.04 2.78 4.41
C SER A 7 -20.73 2.60 3.65
N LEU A 8 -20.37 3.59 2.82
CA LEU A 8 -19.12 3.58 2.06
C LEU A 8 -17.89 3.65 2.99
N TYR A 9 -17.93 4.50 4.02
CA TYR A 9 -16.86 4.56 5.02
C TYR A 9 -16.72 3.25 5.80
N ILE A 10 -17.83 2.69 6.28
CA ILE A 10 -17.82 1.43 7.05
C ILE A 10 -17.25 0.29 6.20
N LYS A 11 -17.66 0.18 4.93
CA LYS A 11 -17.18 -0.86 4.02
C LYS A 11 -15.67 -0.74 3.76
N THR A 12 -15.16 0.48 3.57
CA THR A 12 -13.73 0.72 3.37
C THR A 12 -12.92 0.44 4.63
N THR A 13 -13.42 0.80 5.82
CA THR A 13 -12.77 0.47 7.09
C THR A 13 -12.65 -1.04 7.30
N ILE A 14 -13.71 -1.80 6.98
CA ILE A 14 -13.67 -3.27 7.05
C ILE A 14 -12.64 -3.83 6.06
N MET A 15 -12.60 -3.32 4.83
CA MET A 15 -11.61 -3.73 3.83
C MET A 15 -10.17 -3.46 4.29
N LEU A 16 -9.89 -2.28 4.84
CA LEU A 16 -8.59 -1.90 5.40
C LEU A 16 -8.19 -2.78 6.59
N SER A 17 -9.15 -3.12 7.44
CA SER A 17 -8.94 -4.01 8.59
C SER A 17 -8.55 -5.42 8.15
N VAL A 18 -9.31 -6.00 7.21
CA VAL A 18 -8.99 -7.32 6.63
C VAL A 18 -7.61 -7.30 5.95
N LEU A 19 -7.31 -6.25 5.19
CA LEU A 19 -6.00 -6.10 4.54
C LEU A 19 -4.84 -6.04 5.55
N THR A 20 -5.08 -5.46 6.72
CA THR A 20 -4.09 -5.40 7.80
C THR A 20 -3.90 -6.75 8.48
N LEU A 21 -4.97 -7.51 8.69
CA LEU A 21 -4.86 -8.87 9.23
C LEU A 21 -4.04 -9.78 8.30
N ILE A 22 -4.20 -9.63 6.98
CA ILE A 22 -3.42 -10.37 5.98
C ILE A 22 -1.93 -9.99 6.07
N GLU A 23 -1.59 -8.70 6.12
CA GLU A 23 -0.20 -8.26 6.30
C GLU A 23 0.43 -8.84 7.56
N ILE A 24 -0.28 -8.82 8.69
CA ILE A 24 0.22 -9.38 9.94
C ILE A 24 0.50 -10.88 9.77
N GLY A 25 -0.41 -11.63 9.15
CA GLY A 25 -0.20 -13.05 8.85
C GLY A 25 1.04 -13.31 7.99
N ILE A 26 1.26 -12.49 6.97
CA ILE A 26 2.43 -12.57 6.09
C ILE A 26 3.72 -12.19 6.83
N SER A 27 3.64 -11.27 7.80
CA SER A 27 4.77 -10.88 8.65
C SER A 27 5.26 -12.04 9.52
N TYR A 28 4.36 -12.91 9.98
CA TYR A 28 4.71 -14.08 10.78
C TYR A 28 5.12 -15.31 9.95
N TRP A 29 4.93 -15.29 8.64
CA TRP A 29 5.32 -16.38 7.77
C TRP A 29 6.79 -16.26 7.38
N ASP A 30 7.55 -17.35 7.50
CA ASP A 30 8.97 -17.40 7.11
C ASP A 30 9.07 -17.48 5.57
N ILE A 31 9.01 -16.31 4.95
CA ILE A 31 9.24 -16.10 3.52
C ILE A 31 10.59 -15.41 3.36
N VAL A 32 11.27 -15.65 2.24
CA VAL A 32 12.49 -14.93 1.87
C VAL A 32 12.26 -13.41 2.03
N ARG A 33 13.04 -12.79 2.93
CA ARG A 33 12.90 -11.39 3.40
C ARG A 33 12.66 -10.39 2.28
N PHE A 34 13.30 -10.59 1.12
CA PHE A 34 13.09 -9.79 -0.07
C PHE A 34 11.62 -9.73 -0.51
N TYR A 35 10.99 -10.88 -0.73
CA TYR A 35 9.60 -10.95 -1.19
C TYR A 35 8.64 -10.48 -0.10
N GLN A 36 8.95 -10.77 1.17
CA GLN A 36 8.14 -10.34 2.30
C GLN A 36 8.09 -8.80 2.39
N VAL A 37 9.25 -8.13 2.33
CA VAL A 37 9.35 -6.67 2.39
C VAL A 37 8.65 -6.02 1.19
N GLY A 38 8.89 -6.51 -0.03
CA GLY A 38 8.26 -5.96 -1.23
C GLY A 38 6.72 -6.08 -1.19
N LEU A 39 6.21 -7.21 -0.68
CA LEU A 39 4.78 -7.48 -0.62
C LEU A 39 4.08 -6.69 0.49
N LEU A 40 4.68 -6.58 1.67
CA LEU A 40 4.19 -5.73 2.77
C LEU A 40 4.17 -4.25 2.37
N LEU A 41 5.21 -3.77 1.67
CA LEU A 41 5.24 -2.39 1.18
C LEU A 41 4.14 -2.11 0.16
N THR A 42 3.94 -3.04 -0.77
CA THR A 42 2.88 -2.93 -1.78
C THR A 42 1.50 -2.83 -1.12
N PHE A 43 1.25 -3.66 -0.09
CA PHE A 43 0.01 -3.57 0.68
C PHE A 43 -0.12 -2.26 1.46
N ALA A 44 0.95 -1.76 2.07
CA ALA A 44 0.94 -0.48 2.78
C ALA A 44 0.58 0.69 1.85
N LEU A 45 1.13 0.70 0.64
CA LEU A 45 0.83 1.72 -0.37
C LEU A 45 -0.60 1.59 -0.92
N ALA A 46 -1.09 0.37 -1.12
CA ALA A 46 -2.48 0.13 -1.50
C ALA A 46 -3.45 0.66 -0.43
N LYS A 47 -3.14 0.50 0.87
CA LYS A 47 -3.93 1.09 1.96
C LYS A 47 -3.92 2.60 1.91
N MET A 48 -2.75 3.22 1.76
CA MET A 48 -2.63 4.68 1.67
C MET A 48 -3.43 5.23 0.47
N ALA A 49 -3.39 4.57 -0.68
CA ALA A 49 -4.19 4.93 -1.85
C ALA A 49 -5.69 4.75 -1.59
N CYS A 50 -6.11 3.65 -0.96
CA CYS A 50 -7.51 3.39 -0.64
C CYS A 50 -8.05 4.43 0.36
N VAL A 51 -7.27 4.79 1.38
CA VAL A 51 -7.60 5.85 2.35
C VAL A 51 -7.67 7.21 1.67
N ALA A 52 -6.70 7.55 0.84
CA ALA A 52 -6.68 8.82 0.11
C ALA A 52 -7.84 8.94 -0.89
N TYR A 53 -8.26 7.84 -1.52
CA TYR A 53 -9.38 7.83 -2.46
C TYR A 53 -10.74 7.99 -1.77
N VAL A 54 -10.92 7.34 -0.61
CA VAL A 54 -12.22 7.26 0.08
C VAL A 54 -12.41 8.32 1.16
N PHE A 55 -11.40 8.58 1.99
CA PHE A 55 -11.53 9.40 3.20
C PHE A 55 -11.06 10.83 3.03
N MET A 56 -9.99 11.07 2.27
CA MET A 56 -9.74 12.41 1.76
C MET A 56 -10.77 12.64 0.65
N HIS A 57 -11.43 13.79 0.65
CA HIS A 57 -12.49 14.17 -0.30
C HIS A 57 -12.00 14.33 -1.76
N LEU A 58 -10.94 13.59 -2.15
CA LEU A 58 -10.30 13.51 -3.45
C LEU A 58 -11.27 13.10 -4.57
N TYR A 59 -12.27 12.28 -4.22
CA TYR A 59 -13.31 11.90 -5.16
C TYR A 59 -14.11 13.12 -5.64
N TYR A 60 -14.23 14.17 -4.81
CA TYR A 60 -15.20 15.23 -5.02
C TYR A 60 -14.65 16.57 -5.53
N GLU A 61 -13.45 17.07 -5.17
CA GLU A 61 -13.20 18.50 -5.48
C GLU A 61 -11.87 19.04 -6.05
N GLU A 62 -10.72 18.34 -6.19
CA GLU A 62 -9.53 19.03 -6.75
C GLU A 62 -8.60 18.14 -7.61
N LYS A 63 -8.24 18.62 -8.82
CA LYS A 63 -7.34 17.94 -9.78
C LYS A 63 -5.92 17.72 -9.23
N VAL A 64 -5.46 18.63 -8.36
CA VAL A 64 -4.12 18.58 -7.74
C VAL A 64 -4.03 17.45 -6.71
N LEU A 65 -5.08 17.30 -5.91
CA LEU A 65 -5.19 16.28 -4.87
C LEU A 65 -5.20 14.85 -5.45
N ARG A 66 -5.81 14.65 -6.63
CA ARG A 66 -5.73 13.38 -7.37
C ARG A 66 -4.30 12.98 -7.78
N ARG A 67 -3.42 13.96 -7.96
CA ARG A 67 -2.00 13.73 -8.33
C ARG A 67 -1.19 13.19 -7.14
N ILE A 68 -1.58 13.49 -5.90
CA ILE A 68 -0.98 12.90 -4.70
C ILE A 68 -1.18 11.38 -4.66
N LEU A 69 -2.27 10.85 -5.23
CA LEU A 69 -2.47 9.41 -5.35
C LEU A 69 -1.41 8.71 -6.23
N PHE A 70 -0.76 9.45 -7.12
CA PHE A 70 0.32 8.95 -7.95
C PHE A 70 1.70 9.04 -7.29
N VAL A 71 1.88 9.78 -6.20
CA VAL A 71 3.13 9.86 -5.42
C VAL A 71 3.61 8.51 -4.85
N PRO A 72 2.74 7.64 -4.31
CA PRO A 72 3.19 6.35 -3.80
C PRO A 72 3.74 5.40 -4.88
N ILE A 73 3.40 5.60 -6.16
CA ILE A 73 3.80 4.73 -7.27
C ILE A 73 5.31 4.85 -7.62
N PRO A 74 5.88 6.03 -7.91
CA PRO A 74 7.32 6.17 -8.14
C PRO A 74 8.11 5.87 -6.86
N LEU A 75 7.54 6.12 -5.68
CA LEU A 75 8.17 5.75 -4.40
C LEU A 75 8.28 4.22 -4.26
N LEU A 76 7.23 3.47 -4.63
CA LEU A 76 7.26 2.01 -4.72
C LEU A 76 8.36 1.55 -5.67
N ILE A 77 8.40 2.11 -6.88
CA ILE A 77 9.38 1.72 -7.90
C ILE A 77 10.80 1.99 -7.40
N TYR A 78 11.05 3.17 -6.83
CA TYR A 78 12.34 3.51 -6.23
C TYR A 78 12.74 2.53 -5.12
N PHE A 79 11.80 2.21 -4.24
CA PHE A 79 12.05 1.25 -3.17
C PHE A 79 12.31 -0.17 -3.71
N LEU A 80 11.53 -0.64 -4.69
CA LEU A 80 11.74 -1.95 -5.31
C LEU A 80 13.08 -2.05 -6.02
N LEU A 81 13.54 -0.97 -6.64
CA LEU A 81 14.89 -0.88 -7.22
C LEU A 81 15.97 -0.93 -6.13
N GLY A 82 15.79 -0.19 -5.03
CA GLY A 82 16.71 -0.25 -3.88
C GLY A 82 16.76 -1.65 -3.25
N LEU A 83 15.60 -2.30 -3.12
CA LEU A 83 15.49 -3.66 -2.63
C LEU A 83 16.15 -4.67 -3.58
N ALA A 84 15.96 -4.52 -4.89
CA ALA A 84 16.61 -5.36 -5.90
C ALA A 84 18.13 -5.20 -5.89
N TYR A 85 18.61 -3.98 -5.68
CA TYR A 85 20.03 -3.68 -5.52
C TYR A 85 20.62 -4.33 -4.26
N ASP A 86 19.92 -4.23 -3.13
CA ASP A 86 20.30 -4.87 -1.86
C ASP A 86 20.33 -6.41 -2.01
N ALA A 87 19.34 -6.99 -2.69
CA ALA A 87 19.28 -8.43 -2.97
C ALA A 87 20.44 -8.92 -3.86
N GLN A 88 20.85 -8.11 -4.85
CA GLN A 88 22.04 -8.42 -5.66
C GLN A 88 23.35 -8.30 -4.89
N PHE A 89 23.41 -7.49 -3.82
CA PHE A 89 24.63 -7.23 -3.07
C PHE A 89 25.06 -8.36 -2.12
N ASN A 90 24.26 -9.43 -2.00
CA ASN A 90 24.52 -10.55 -1.10
C ASN A 90 25.47 -11.63 -1.68
N TRP A 91 26.31 -11.28 -2.66
CA TRP A 91 27.23 -12.23 -3.33
C TRP A 91 28.73 -11.95 -3.17
N VAL A 92 29.17 -11.09 -2.26
CA VAL A 92 30.60 -10.98 -1.90
C VAL A 92 30.76 -10.57 -0.43
N ILE A 93 30.56 -11.50 0.51
CA ILE A 93 31.52 -11.80 1.60
C ILE A 93 31.23 -13.25 1.99
N GLN A 94 32.09 -14.16 1.55
CA GLN A 94 32.27 -15.49 2.13
C GLN A 94 33.33 -15.39 3.22
#